data_AF-A0A520WM45-F1
#
_entry.id   AF-A0A520WM45-F1
#
_cell.length_a   1.000
_cell.length_b   1.000
_cell.length_c   1.000
_cell.angle_alpha   90.00
_cell.angle_beta   90.00
_cell.angle_gamma   90.00
#
_symmetry.space_group_name_H-M   'P 1'
#
loop_
_entity.id
_entity.type
_entity.pdbx_description
1 polymer ?
#
loop_
_entity_poly.entity_id
_entity_poly.type
_entity_poly.pdbx_seq_one_letter_code
_entity_poly.pdbx_strand_id
1 'polypeptide(L)' 'MALVVQKFGGTSVADADRMREVANHVKRTRSRGDDVVLV' A
#
# COMPACT_ATOMS: atom_id res chain seq x y z
N MET A 1 10.36 11.82 6.73
CA MET A 1 9.94 10.60 7.43
C MET A 1 8.62 10.88 8.11
N ALA A 2 7.51 10.52 7.45
CA ALA A 2 6.17 10.60 8.02
C ALA A 2 5.62 9.19 8.33
N LEU A 3 4.65 9.12 9.25
CA LEU A 3 3.84 7.92 9.47
C LEU A 3 2.53 8.05 8.69
N VAL A 4 2.31 7.17 7.72
CA VAL A 4 1.14 7.22 6.82
C VAL A 4 0.31 5.96 6.96
N VAL A 5 -1.00 6.14 7.13
CA VAL A 5 -1.96 5.03 7.09
C VAL A 5 -2.58 4.99 5.70
N GLN A 6 -2.51 3.85 5.03
CA GLN A 6 -3.13 3.62 3.72
C GLN A 6 -4.17 2.50 3.83
N LYS A 7 -5.40 2.81 3.44
CA LYS A 7 -6.50 1.84 3.45
C LYS A 7 -6.84 1.41 2.04
N PHE A 8 -6.98 0.11 1.83
CA PHE A 8 -7.39 -0.49 0.57
C PHE A 8 -8.79 -1.12 0.73
N GLY A 9 -9.71 -0.80 -0.17
CA GLY A 9 -11.06 -1.40 -0.14
C GLY A 9 -11.06 -2.84 -0.67
N GLY A 10 -12.15 -3.59 -0.43
CA GLY A 10 -12.29 -4.97 -0.91
C GLY A 10 -12.06 -5.09 -2.42
N THR A 11 -12.52 -4.13 -3.22
CA THR A 11 -12.24 -4.08 -4.66
C THR A 11 -10.74 -3.97 -4.96
N SER A 12 -9.98 -3.20 -4.20
CA SER A 12 -8.53 -3.02 -4.39
C SER A 12 -7.70 -4.27 -4.07
N VAL A 13 -8.29 -5.25 -3.37
CA VAL A 13 -7.63 -6.50 -2.97
C VAL A 13 -8.41 -7.74 -3.44
N ALA A 14 -9.23 -7.59 -4.48
CA ALA A 14 -10.15 -8.62 -4.93
C ALA A 14 -9.46 -9.87 -5.50
N ASP A 15 -8.22 -9.73 -5.98
CA ASP A 15 -7.44 -10.80 -6.59
C ASP A 15 -5.93 -10.55 -6.42
N ALA A 16 -5.12 -11.54 -6.80
CA ALA A 16 -3.67 -11.52 -6.63
C ALA A 16 -2.99 -10.42 -7.46
N ASP A 17 -3.49 -10.12 -8.66
CA ASP A 17 -2.90 -9.08 -9.52
C ASP A 17 -3.14 -7.70 -8.93
N ARG A 18 -4.35 -7.44 -8.42
CA ARG A 18 -4.66 -6.22 -7.69
C ARG A 18 -3.84 -6.07 -6.40
N MET A 19 -3.65 -7.16 -5.65
CA MET A 19 -2.80 -7.14 -4.47
C MET A 19 -1.33 -6.84 -4.80
N ARG A 20 -0.82 -7.30 -5.96
CA ARG A 20 0.52 -6.92 -6.44
C ARG A 20 0.61 -5.43 -6.74
N GLU A 21 -0.43 -4.84 -7.32
CA GLU A 21 -0.49 -3.39 -7.54
C GLU A 21 -0.52 -2.59 -6.22
N VAL A 22 -1.26 -3.07 -5.22
CA VAL A 22 -1.22 -2.50 -3.86
C VAL A 22 0.18 -2.60 -3.27
N ALA A 23 0.85 -3.75 -3.36
CA ALA A 23 2.21 -3.92 -2.86
C ALA A 23 3.22 -2.99 -3.57
N ASN A 24 3.11 -2.84 -4.89
CA ASN A 24 3.93 -1.91 -5.66
C ASN A 24 3.70 -0.45 -5.22
N HIS A 25 2.46 -0.08 -4.91
CA HIS A 25 2.14 1.23 -4.36
C HIS A 25 2.80 1.47 -3.01
N VAL A 26 2.64 0.53 -2.06
CA VAL A 26 3.21 0.63 -0.71
C VAL A 26 4.74 0.68 -0.76
N LYS A 27 5.36 -0.13 -1.63
CA LYS A 27 6.81 -0.11 -1.85
C LYS A 27 7.30 1.27 -2.28
N ARG A 28 6.58 1.95 -3.18
CA ARG A 28 6.92 3.32 -3.60
C ARG A 28 6.83 4.30 -2.44
N THR A 29 5.80 4.22 -1.60
CA THR A 29 5.71 5.07 -0.39
C THR A 29 6.87 4.83 0.55
N ARG A 30 7.18 3.56 0.86
CA ARG A 30 8.30 3.22 1.73
C ARG A 30 9.65 3.68 1.16
N SER A 31 9.83 3.60 -0.16
CA SER A 31 11.04 4.10 -0.83
C SER A 31 11.25 5.61 -0.73
N ARG A 32 10.19 6.38 -0.45
CA ARG A 32 10.28 7.83 -0.18
C ARG A 32 10.75 8.14 1.24
N GLY A 33 10.94 7.11 2.08
CA GLY A 33 11.37 7.26 3.47
C GLY A 33 10.22 7.46 4.46
N ASP A 34 9.01 7.03 4.09
CA ASP A 34 7.84 7.04 4.98
C ASP A 34 7.58 5.66 5.58
N ASP A 35 7.13 5.65 6.83
CA ASP A 35 6.62 4.45 7.49
C ASP A 35 5.14 4.30 7.18
N VAL A 36 4.72 3.07 6.85
CA VAL A 36 3.38 2.79 6.33
C VAL A 36 2.69 1.74 7.18
N VAL A 37 1.45 2.03 7.57
CA VAL A 37 0.52 1.08 8.17
C VAL A 37 -0.62 0.84 7.18
N LEU A 38 -1.01 -0.42 6.99
CA LEU A 38 -2.02 -0.83 6.01
C LEU A 38 -3.30 -1.28 6.68
N VAL A 39 -4.44 -0.97 6.06
CA VAL A 39 -5.79 -1.44 6.45
C VAL A 39 -6.50 -2.03 5.24
#